data_AF-A0A7X4Y9P4-F1
#
_entry.id   AF-A0A7X4Y9P4-F1
#
_cell.length_a   1.000
_cell.length_b   1.000
_cell.length_c   1.000
_cell.angle_alpha   90.00
_cell.angle_beta   90.00
_cell.angle_gamma   90.00
#
_symmetry.space_group_name_H-M   'P 1'
#
loop_
_entity.id
_entity.type
_entity.pdbx_description
1 polymer ?
#
loop_
_entity_poly.entity_id
_entity_poly.type
_entity_poly.pdbx_seq_one_letter_code
_entity_poly.pdbx_strand_id
1 'polypeptide(L)'
;MYDCYGAGQRATRAFAAEPAHLRNQAFLVLRSLHEQLWLLTEALKLRPPACGELRAELAAQVQVFDTLAQGDVTTLLESDTSHHDRRMRALLCRVGKALGGRTSWNRSVPNRKD
;
A
#
# COMPACT_ATOMS: atom_id res chain seq x y z
N MET A 1 12.82 11.98 4.07
CA MET A 1 12.55 11.11 2.90
C MET A 1 12.30 9.71 3.46
N TYR A 2 11.11 9.16 3.31
CA TYR A 2 10.80 7.81 3.79
C TYR A 2 11.66 6.80 3.02
N ASP A 3 12.32 5.89 3.73
CA ASP A 3 13.08 4.81 3.10
C ASP A 3 12.05 3.93 2.39
N CYS A 4 12.08 3.90 1.05
CA CYS A 4 11.01 3.34 0.21
C CYS A 4 11.02 1.81 0.22
N TYR A 5 11.37 1.18 1.35
CA TYR A 5 11.56 -0.24 1.56
C TYR A 5 12.37 -0.91 0.42
N GLY A 6 13.38 -0.23 -0.12
CA GLY A 6 14.20 -0.75 -1.22
C GLY A 6 13.66 -0.58 -2.66
N ALA A 7 12.56 0.16 -2.89
CA ALA A 7 12.00 0.37 -4.24
C ALA A 7 13.02 0.90 -5.26
N GLY A 8 13.91 1.82 -4.84
CA GLY A 8 14.97 2.35 -5.71
C GLY A 8 15.98 1.28 -6.13
N GLN A 9 16.46 0.48 -5.18
CA GLN A 9 17.39 -0.63 -5.48
C GLN A 9 16.75 -1.67 -6.39
N ARG A 10 15.47 -1.99 -6.17
CA ARG A 10 14.70 -2.91 -7.01
C ARG A 10 14.55 -2.35 -8.43
N ALA A 11 14.14 -1.10 -8.59
CA ALA A 11 13.94 -0.48 -9.89
C ALA A 11 15.23 -0.43 -10.73
N THR A 12 16.37 -0.06 -10.12
CA THR A 12 17.66 -0.03 -10.81
C THR A 12 18.08 -1.41 -11.32
N ARG A 13 17.80 -2.48 -10.56
CA ARG A 13 18.16 -3.86 -10.93
C ARG A 13 17.19 -4.49 -11.93
N ALA A 14 15.89 -4.31 -11.71
CA ALA A 14 14.85 -5.05 -12.41
C ALA A 14 14.43 -4.41 -13.74
N PHE A 15 14.54 -3.08 -13.87
CA PHE A 15 14.01 -2.35 -15.03
C PHE A 15 15.09 -1.78 -15.94
N ALA A 16 16.37 -2.14 -15.75
CA ALA A 16 17.49 -1.51 -16.46
C ALA A 16 17.33 -1.54 -18.00
N ALA A 17 16.82 -2.65 -18.54
CA ALA A 17 16.63 -2.86 -19.98
C ALA A 17 15.42 -2.12 -20.58
N GLU A 18 14.56 -1.54 -19.75
CA GLU A 18 13.30 -0.93 -20.20
C GLU A 18 13.49 0.50 -20.70
N PRO A 19 12.65 0.99 -21.63
CA PRO A 19 12.60 2.40 -22.01
C PRO A 19 12.44 3.34 -20.81
N ALA A 20 13.10 4.51 -20.85
CA ALA A 20 13.12 5.44 -19.72
C ALA A 20 11.73 5.86 -19.21
N HIS A 21 10.77 6.06 -20.12
CA HIS A 21 9.41 6.43 -19.76
C HIS A 21 8.69 5.30 -19.00
N LEU A 22 8.85 4.04 -19.44
CA LEU A 22 8.28 2.87 -18.75
C LEU A 22 8.95 2.65 -17.38
N ARG A 23 10.28 2.78 -17.29
CA ARG A 23 10.99 2.72 -16.00
C ARG A 23 10.46 3.75 -15.01
N ASN A 24 10.27 4.99 -15.46
CA ASN A 24 9.82 6.08 -14.59
C ASN A 24 8.38 5.83 -14.09
N GLN A 25 7.48 5.38 -14.97
CA GLN A 25 6.11 5.04 -14.59
C GLN A 25 6.07 3.85 -13.62
N ALA A 26 6.78 2.76 -13.94
CA ALA A 26 6.85 1.58 -13.09
C ALA A 26 7.48 1.89 -11.71
N PHE A 27 8.49 2.78 -11.67
CA PHE A 27 9.08 3.22 -10.42
C PHE A 27 8.07 3.94 -9.51
N LEU A 28 7.20 4.80 -10.06
CA LEU A 28 6.17 5.47 -9.26
C LEU A 28 5.18 4.48 -8.66
N VAL A 29 4.75 3.48 -9.43
CA VAL A 29 3.90 2.40 -8.94
C VAL A 29 4.62 1.60 -7.85
N LEU A 30 5.85 1.14 -8.14
CA LEU A 30 6.65 0.33 -7.21
C LEU A 30 6.91 1.08 -5.89
N ARG A 31 7.21 2.37 -5.95
CA ARG A 31 7.38 3.20 -4.75
C ARG A 31 6.10 3.24 -3.91
N SER A 32 4.95 3.41 -4.54
CA SER A 32 3.66 3.39 -3.85
C SER A 32 3.42 2.03 -3.18
N LEU A 33 3.63 0.92 -3.89
CA LEU A 33 3.47 -0.44 -3.35
C LEU A 33 4.39 -0.68 -2.13
N HIS A 34 5.64 -0.22 -2.20
CA HIS A 34 6.58 -0.36 -1.09
C HIS A 34 6.22 0.48 0.14
N GLU A 35 5.66 1.67 -0.06
CA GLU A 35 5.13 2.49 1.04
C GLU A 35 3.91 1.83 1.70
N GLN A 36 3.03 1.22 0.89
CA GLN A 36 1.89 0.45 1.38
C GLN A 36 2.32 -0.81 2.15
N LEU A 37 3.34 -1.53 1.64
CA LEU A 37 3.97 -2.66 2.35
C LEU A 37 4.53 -2.23 3.69
N TRP A 38 5.24 -1.09 3.74
CA TRP A 38 5.75 -0.54 4.99
C TRP A 38 4.60 -0.28 5.98
N LEU A 39 3.53 0.42 5.58
CA LEU A 39 2.40 0.70 6.46
C LEU A 39 1.72 -0.56 7.00
N LEU A 40 1.50 -1.56 6.13
CA LEU A 40 0.86 -2.82 6.53
C LEU A 40 1.73 -3.64 7.48
N THR A 41 3.05 -3.67 7.23
CA THR A 41 4.00 -4.38 8.11
C THR A 41 4.16 -3.67 9.45
N GLU A 42 4.13 -2.34 9.49
CA GLU A 42 4.05 -1.57 10.74
C GLU A 42 2.76 -1.88 11.49
N ALA A 43 1.60 -1.91 10.81
CA ALA A 43 0.33 -2.27 11.43
C ALA A 43 0.35 -3.69 12.05
N LEU A 44 1.03 -4.66 11.42
CA LEU A 44 1.23 -6.01 11.95
C LEU A 44 2.10 -6.05 13.21
N LYS A 45 3.01 -5.08 13.39
CA LYS A 45 3.88 -4.97 14.59
C LYS A 45 3.13 -4.43 15.79
N LEU A 46 2.07 -3.65 15.58
CA LEU A 46 1.26 -3.07 16.68
C LEU A 46 0.49 -4.11 17.50
N ARG A 47 0.45 -5.38 17.08
CA ARG A 47 -0.19 -6.52 17.79
C ARG A 47 -1.54 -6.12 18.44
N PRO A 48 -2.54 -5.70 17.65
CA PRO A 48 -3.83 -5.31 18.21
C PRO A 48 -4.43 -6.47 19.04
N PRO A 49 -4.90 -6.20 20.27
CA PRO A 49 -5.34 -7.25 21.21
C PRO A 49 -6.61 -7.98 20.78
N ALA A 50 -7.31 -7.48 19.75
CA ALA A 50 -8.53 -8.06 19.20
C ALA A 50 -8.33 -8.56 17.76
N CYS A 51 -8.72 -9.81 17.53
CA CYS A 51 -8.92 -10.52 16.26
C CYS A 51 -7.68 -11.03 15.52
N GLY A 52 -7.38 -12.33 15.71
CA GLY A 52 -6.47 -13.10 14.86
C GLY A 52 -6.85 -13.06 13.38
N GLU A 53 -8.15 -12.93 13.06
CA GLU A 53 -8.64 -12.73 11.68
C GLU A 53 -8.10 -11.45 11.05
N LEU A 54 -8.12 -10.32 11.75
CA LEU A 54 -7.58 -9.06 11.22
C LEU A 54 -6.08 -9.16 10.94
N ARG A 55 -5.34 -9.89 11.78
CA ARG A 55 -3.92 -10.18 11.55
C ARG A 55 -3.72 -11.04 10.30
N ALA A 56 -4.54 -12.06 10.10
CA ALA A 56 -4.48 -12.91 8.91
C ALA A 56 -4.81 -12.12 7.64
N GLU A 57 -5.81 -11.24 7.68
CA GLU A 57 -6.17 -10.37 6.56
C GLU A 57 -5.06 -9.38 6.20
N LEU A 58 -4.41 -8.76 7.19
CA LEU A 58 -3.25 -7.90 6.98
C LEU A 58 -2.07 -8.69 6.36
N ALA A 59 -1.78 -9.88 6.88
CA ALA A 59 -0.72 -10.73 6.36
C ALA A 59 -0.99 -11.15 4.90
N ALA A 60 -2.24 -11.53 4.59
CA ALA A 60 -2.64 -11.82 3.22
C ALA A 60 -2.48 -10.60 2.30
N GLN A 61 -2.85 -9.40 2.78
CA GLN A 61 -2.69 -8.18 2.01
C GLN A 61 -1.21 -7.84 1.76
N VAL A 62 -0.32 -8.07 2.73
CA VAL A 62 1.14 -7.94 2.55
C VAL A 62 1.62 -8.87 1.43
N GLN A 63 1.19 -10.14 1.41
CA GLN A 63 1.58 -11.09 0.37
C GLN A 63 1.13 -10.65 -1.04
N VAL A 64 -0.08 -10.07 -1.16
CA VAL A 64 -0.56 -9.51 -2.43
C VAL A 64 0.34 -8.37 -2.90
N PHE A 65 0.65 -7.41 -2.02
CA PHE A 65 1.50 -6.28 -2.39
C PHE A 65 2.96 -6.68 -2.68
N ASP A 66 3.49 -7.66 -1.93
CA ASP A 66 4.85 -8.17 -2.15
C ASP A 66 4.96 -8.88 -3.49
N THR A 67 3.96 -9.69 -3.85
CA THR A 67 3.87 -10.33 -5.17
C THR A 67 3.82 -9.30 -6.28
N LEU A 68 2.99 -8.25 -6.16
CA LEU A 68 2.93 -7.17 -7.14
C LEU A 68 4.25 -6.41 -7.25
N ALA A 69 4.90 -6.09 -6.13
CA ALA A 69 6.18 -5.39 -6.11
C ALA A 69 7.34 -6.20 -6.72
N GLN A 70 7.21 -7.53 -6.76
CA GLN A 70 8.15 -8.42 -7.41
C GLN A 70 7.89 -8.60 -8.92
N GLY A 71 6.72 -8.17 -9.41
CA GLY A 71 6.34 -8.22 -10.82
C GLY A 71 7.27 -7.43 -11.75
N ASP A 72 7.11 -7.69 -13.05
CA ASP A 72 7.78 -6.93 -14.11
C ASP A 72 7.09 -5.58 -14.36
N VAL A 73 7.65 -4.78 -15.27
CA VAL A 73 7.10 -3.47 -15.63
C VAL A 73 5.66 -3.55 -16.10
N THR A 74 5.33 -4.53 -16.94
CA THR A 74 3.96 -4.70 -17.45
C THR A 74 2.99 -4.99 -16.31
N THR A 75 3.31 -5.95 -15.44
CA THR A 75 2.50 -6.33 -14.28
C THR A 75 2.27 -5.14 -13.34
N LEU A 76 3.29 -4.31 -13.11
CA LEU A 76 3.16 -3.11 -12.30
C LEU A 76 2.24 -2.08 -12.93
N LEU A 77 2.40 -1.82 -14.23
CA LEU A 77 1.60 -0.81 -14.94
C LEU A 77 0.15 -1.22 -15.14
N GLU A 78 -0.13 -2.52 -15.23
CA GLU A 78 -1.48 -3.08 -15.36
C GLU A 78 -2.18 -3.30 -13.99
N SER A 79 -1.45 -3.14 -12.88
CA SER A 79 -2.01 -3.37 -11.55
C SER A 79 -3.13 -2.37 -11.20
N ASP A 80 -4.26 -2.86 -10.68
CA ASP A 80 -5.34 -2.01 -10.15
C ASP A 80 -4.96 -1.47 -8.76
N THR A 81 -4.02 -0.54 -8.75
CA THR A 81 -3.52 0.13 -7.55
C THR A 81 -4.64 0.79 -6.74
N SER A 82 -5.71 1.25 -7.39
CA SER A 82 -6.84 1.90 -6.74
C SER A 82 -7.68 0.90 -5.94
N HIS A 83 -7.94 -0.30 -6.48
CA HIS A 83 -8.58 -1.37 -5.74
C HIS A 83 -7.75 -1.81 -4.52
N HIS A 84 -6.45 -2.01 -4.71
CA HIS A 84 -5.55 -2.40 -3.61
C HIS A 84 -5.44 -1.33 -2.51
N ASP A 85 -5.38 -0.04 -2.88
CA ASP A 85 -5.34 1.07 -1.93
C ASP A 85 -6.63 1.17 -1.09
N ARG A 86 -7.81 1.03 -1.72
CA ARG A 86 -9.09 1.02 -0.99
C ARG A 86 -9.14 -0.12 0.04
N ARG A 87 -8.71 -1.33 -0.37
CA ARG A 87 -8.68 -2.50 0.51
C ARG A 87 -7.71 -2.31 1.68
N MET A 88 -6.50 -1.80 1.41
CA MET A 88 -5.51 -1.48 2.43
C MET A 88 -6.06 -0.46 3.44
N ARG A 89 -6.64 0.66 2.97
CA ARG A 89 -7.20 1.70 3.86
C ARG A 89 -8.28 1.14 4.77
N ALA A 90 -9.17 0.30 4.25
CA ALA A 90 -10.21 -0.34 5.05
C ALA A 90 -9.61 -1.21 6.17
N LEU A 91 -8.54 -1.96 5.89
CA LEU A 91 -7.82 -2.76 6.89
C LEU A 91 -7.15 -1.86 7.95
N LEU A 92 -6.42 -0.83 7.53
CA LEU A 92 -5.75 0.10 8.46
C LEU A 92 -6.75 0.85 9.34
N CYS A 93 -7.91 1.23 8.82
CA CYS A 93 -8.99 1.80 9.63
C CYS A 93 -9.50 0.82 10.70
N ARG A 94 -9.65 -0.47 10.37
CA ARG A 94 -10.04 -1.50 11.33
C ARG A 94 -8.97 -1.70 12.41
N VAL A 95 -7.69 -1.66 12.05
CA VAL A 95 -6.57 -1.69 13.02
C VAL A 95 -6.65 -0.49 13.95
N GLY A 96 -6.80 0.72 13.41
CA GLY A 96 -6.93 1.94 14.23
C GLY A 96 -8.09 1.85 15.23
N LYS A 97 -9.25 1.33 14.81
CA LYS A 97 -10.39 1.07 15.72
C LYS A 97 -10.07 0.05 16.81
N ALA A 98 -9.44 -1.07 16.45
CA ALA A 98 -9.07 -2.12 17.40
C ALA A 98 -8.05 -1.63 18.45
N LEU A 99 -7.26 -0.61 18.12
CA LEU A 99 -6.33 0.06 19.03
C LEU A 99 -6.96 1.22 19.83
N GLY A 100 -8.29 1.44 19.72
CA GLY A 100 -9.00 2.49 20.44
C GLY A 100 -9.05 3.86 19.74
N GLY A 101 -8.70 3.93 18.45
CA GLY A 101 -8.80 5.15 17.65
C GLY A 101 -10.25 5.59 17.41
N ARG A 102 -10.54 6.88 17.61
CA ARG A 102 -11.86 7.48 17.36
C ARG A 102 -12.12 7.62 15.85
N THR A 103 -13.27 7.18 15.37
CA THR A 103 -13.73 7.40 13.99
C THR A 103 -14.22 8.84 13.80
N SER A 104 -13.33 9.79 13.53
CA SER A 104 -13.72 11.08 12.97
C SER A 104 -13.21 11.22 11.53
N TRP A 105 -13.69 10.35 10.65
CA TRP A 105 -13.62 10.56 9.19
C TRP A 105 -15.03 10.73 8.64
N ASN A 106 -15.75 11.71 9.19
CA ASN A 106 -16.95 12.26 8.57
C ASN A 106 -16.64 13.72 8.25
N ARG A 107 -15.93 13.94 7.14
CA ARG A 107 -15.80 15.29 6.58
C ARG A 107 -16.93 15.45 5.56
N SER A 108 -18.13 15.77 6.06
CA SER A 108 -19.16 16.39 5.24
C SER A 108 -18.54 17.66 4.65
N VAL A 109 -18.25 17.65 3.35
CA VAL A 109 -17.97 18.89 2.62
C VAL A 109 -19.30 19.65 2.58
N PRO A 110 -19.42 20.85 3.16
CA PRO A 110 -20.63 21.63 3.00
C PRO A 110 -20.76 21.99 1.52
N ASN A 111 -21.85 21.55 0.91
CA ASN A 111 -22.24 22.00 -0.42
C ASN A 111 -22.45 23.52 -0.36
N ARG A 112 -21.51 24.29 -0.92
CA ARG A 112 -21.74 25.70 -1.22
C ARG A 112 -22.71 25.75 -2.39
N LYS A 113 -23.99 25.97 -2.09
CA LYS A 113 -24.89 26.65 -3.03
C LYS A 113 -24.53 28.13 -2.95
N ASP A 114 -24.14 28.69 -4.08
CA ASP A 114 -24.49 30.04 -4.54
C ASP A 114 -24.40 30.02 -6.07
#